data_AF-A0A371QJ26-F1
#
_entry.id   AF-A0A371QJ26-F1
#
_cell.length_a   1.000
_cell.length_b   1.000
_cell.length_c   1.000
_cell.angle_alpha   90.00
_cell.angle_beta   90.00
_cell.angle_gamma   90.00
#
_symmetry.space_group_name_H-M   'P 1'
#
loop_
_entity.id
_entity.type
_entity.pdbx_description
1 polymer ?
#
loop_
_entity_poly.entity_id
_entity_poly.type
_entity_poly.pdbx_seq_one_letter_code
_entity_poly.pdbx_strand_id
1 'polypeptide(L)'
;MLSSFSAQWFTAYYVVLGTILIGYGVYLIAKQHAMAGYLRDVAENTEKPPRAFRSVLKYLLLFTIPGLILSFFPFSWIELIFSIWCLIIIFTVGQMLVQWKVVSSQILAVGGELHKKIRFAGINMISIGVVLFMLCYILISNTR
;
A
#
# COMPACT_ATOMS: atom_id res chain seq x y z
N MET A 1 21.50 11.03 17.50
CA MET A 1 21.34 9.56 17.36
C MET A 1 19.92 9.20 16.92
N LEU A 2 18.87 9.60 17.67
CA LEU A 2 17.47 9.39 17.22
C LEU A 2 17.15 10.08 15.88
N SER A 3 17.69 11.27 15.64
CA SER A 3 17.49 12.00 14.38
C SER A 3 18.02 11.27 13.16
N SER A 4 19.26 10.78 13.24
CA SER A 4 19.88 9.98 12.19
C SER A 4 19.13 8.66 11.96
N PHE A 5 18.66 8.01 13.04
CA PHE A 5 17.89 6.79 12.96
C PHE A 5 16.51 7.01 12.31
N SER A 6 15.80 8.07 12.67
CA SER A 6 14.51 8.43 12.06
C SER A 6 14.66 8.69 10.57
N ALA A 7 15.64 9.49 10.16
CA ALA A 7 15.91 9.75 8.75
C ALA A 7 16.25 8.47 7.97
N GLN A 8 17.04 7.56 8.55
CA GLN A 8 17.35 6.26 7.94
C GLN A 8 16.10 5.37 7.84
N TRP A 9 15.25 5.35 8.87
CA TRP A 9 14.01 4.59 8.87
C TRP A 9 13.05 5.05 7.77
N PHE A 10 12.79 6.35 7.67
CA PHE A 10 11.92 6.90 6.64
C PHE A 10 12.50 6.75 5.24
N THR A 11 13.82 6.90 5.08
CA THR A 11 14.49 6.59 3.82
C THR A 11 14.25 5.14 3.40
N ALA A 12 14.50 4.18 4.29
CA ALA A 12 14.25 2.77 4.02
C ALA A 12 12.77 2.50 3.74
N TYR A 13 11.87 3.13 4.49
CA TYR A 13 10.44 2.97 4.30
C TYR A 13 10.00 3.49 2.92
N TYR A 14 10.38 4.71 2.54
CA TYR A 14 10.04 5.27 1.24
C TYR A 14 10.60 4.46 0.07
N VAL A 15 11.86 4.02 0.15
CA VAL A 15 12.49 3.22 -0.91
C VAL A 15 11.82 1.86 -1.05
N VAL A 16 11.61 1.14 0.07
CA VAL A 16 11.02 -0.20 0.04
C VAL A 16 9.57 -0.13 -0.41
N LEU A 17 8.76 0.75 0.19
CA LEU A 17 7.35 0.89 -0.18
C LEU A 17 7.20 1.42 -1.61
N GLY A 18 8.02 2.40 -2.02
CA GLY A 18 8.04 2.93 -3.37
C GLY A 18 8.36 1.86 -4.41
N THR A 19 9.39 1.06 -4.18
CA THR A 19 9.78 -0.04 -5.07
C THR A 19 8.69 -1.10 -5.16
N ILE A 20 8.09 -1.48 -4.04
CA ILE A 20 6.99 -2.46 -4.00
C ILE A 20 5.79 -1.93 -4.78
N LEU A 21 5.40 -0.66 -4.57
CA LEU A 21 4.24 -0.07 -5.24
C LEU A 21 4.46 0.05 -6.75
N ILE A 22 5.65 0.47 -7.20
CA ILE A 22 5.96 0.50 -8.64
C ILE A 22 5.96 -0.92 -9.21
N GLY A 23 6.68 -1.85 -8.58
CA GLY A 23 6.82 -3.23 -9.06
C GLY A 23 5.46 -3.95 -9.17
N TYR A 24 4.65 -3.91 -8.11
CA TYR A 24 3.31 -4.48 -8.15
C TYR A 24 2.36 -3.68 -9.04
N GLY A 25 2.50 -2.37 -9.14
CA GLY A 25 1.69 -1.54 -10.03
C GLY A 25 1.91 -1.91 -11.50
N VAL A 26 3.16 -2.06 -11.93
CA VAL A 26 3.52 -2.56 -13.27
C VAL A 26 2.99 -3.98 -13.48
N TYR A 27 3.15 -4.85 -12.48
CA TYR A 27 2.61 -6.22 -12.54
C TYR A 27 1.10 -6.23 -12.74
N LEU A 28 0.34 -5.41 -11.99
CA LEU A 28 -1.12 -5.32 -12.11
C LEU A 28 -1.56 -4.78 -13.46
N ILE A 29 -0.83 -3.83 -14.04
CA ILE A 29 -1.12 -3.31 -15.39
C ILE A 29 -0.87 -4.40 -16.44
N ALA A 30 0.27 -5.09 -16.36
CA ALA A 30 0.65 -6.12 -17.33
C ALA A 30 -0.21 -7.39 -17.23
N LYS A 31 -0.65 -7.75 -16.02
CA LYS A 31 -1.40 -8.98 -15.72
C LYS A 31 -2.84 -8.70 -15.25
N GLN A 32 -3.42 -7.57 -15.64
CA GLN A 32 -4.76 -7.13 -15.21
C GLN A 32 -5.85 -8.19 -15.40
N HIS A 33 -5.83 -8.94 -16.51
CA HIS A 33 -6.82 -9.99 -16.81
C HIS A 33 -6.62 -11.23 -15.94
N ALA A 34 -5.37 -11.64 -15.73
CA ALA A 34 -5.05 -12.77 -14.87
C ALA A 34 -5.40 -12.49 -13.40
N MET A 35 -5.13 -11.26 -12.93
CA MET A 35 -5.53 -10.83 -11.59
C MET A 35 -7.06 -10.73 -11.45
N ALA A 36 -7.76 -10.26 -12.49
CA ALA A 36 -9.22 -10.26 -12.48
C ALA A 36 -9.80 -11.68 -12.38
N GLY A 37 -9.21 -12.63 -13.12
CA GLY A 37 -9.56 -14.06 -13.03
C GLY A 37 -9.33 -14.62 -11.64
N TYR A 38 -8.13 -14.40 -11.08
CA TYR A 38 -7.80 -14.82 -9.71
C TYR A 38 -8.75 -14.23 -8.66
N LEU A 39 -9.03 -12.93 -8.71
CA LEU A 39 -9.93 -12.29 -7.74
C LEU A 39 -11.36 -12.82 -7.83
N ARG A 40 -11.83 -13.15 -9.02
CA ARG A 40 -13.14 -13.78 -9.22
C ARG A 40 -13.19 -15.19 -8.69
N ASP A 41 -12.19 -16.00 -9.02
CA ASP A 41 -12.06 -17.38 -8.53
C ASP A 41 -12.06 -17.43 -7.00
N VAL A 42 -11.27 -16.57 -6.35
CA VAL A 42 -11.26 -16.47 -4.88
C VAL A 42 -12.62 -15.97 -4.36
N ALA A 43 -13.24 -14.98 -5.00
CA ALA A 43 -14.53 -14.43 -4.57
C ALA A 43 -15.67 -15.44 -4.67
N GLU A 44 -15.62 -16.35 -5.66
CA GLU A 44 -16.61 -17.39 -5.90
C GLU A 44 -16.39 -18.61 -4.99
N ASN A 45 -15.13 -19.05 -4.85
CA ASN A 45 -14.81 -20.32 -4.22
C ASN A 45 -14.41 -20.22 -2.74
N THR A 46 -14.19 -19.01 -2.21
CA THR A 46 -13.66 -18.83 -0.84
C THR A 46 -14.45 -17.80 -0.01
N GLU A 47 -14.97 -18.24 1.13
CA GLU A 47 -15.65 -17.36 2.11
C GLU A 47 -14.71 -16.41 2.87
N LYS A 48 -13.40 -16.62 2.77
CA LYS A 48 -12.35 -15.87 3.49
C LYS A 48 -11.44 -15.13 2.51
N PRO A 49 -10.92 -13.96 2.90
CA PRO A 49 -10.00 -13.21 2.05
C PRO A 49 -8.67 -13.96 1.85
N PRO A 50 -7.94 -13.69 0.75
CA PRO A 50 -6.60 -14.23 0.53
C PRO A 50 -5.67 -13.98 1.71
N ARG A 51 -5.02 -15.04 2.20
CA ARG A 51 -4.06 -14.95 3.32
C ARG A 51 -2.94 -13.96 3.03
N ALA A 52 -2.48 -13.89 1.78
CA ALA A 52 -1.45 -12.94 1.34
C ALA A 52 -1.83 -11.48 1.63
N PHE A 53 -3.09 -11.09 1.39
CA PHE A 53 -3.53 -9.70 1.61
C PHE A 53 -3.53 -9.35 3.10
N ARG A 54 -3.94 -10.29 3.96
CA ARG A 54 -3.87 -10.12 5.41
C ARG A 54 -2.42 -10.00 5.89
N SER A 55 -1.51 -10.81 5.36
CA SER A 55 -0.09 -10.74 5.70
C SER A 55 0.52 -9.41 5.29
N VAL A 56 0.28 -8.95 4.05
CA VAL A 56 0.75 -7.65 3.57
C VAL A 56 0.27 -6.53 4.49
N LEU A 57 -1.01 -6.53 4.86
CA LEU A 57 -1.57 -5.52 5.75
C LEU A 57 -0.93 -5.53 7.14
N LYS A 58 -0.67 -6.72 7.70
CA LYS A 58 0.01 -6.89 8.98
C LYS A 58 1.43 -6.30 8.93
N TYR A 59 2.20 -6.60 7.89
CA TYR A 59 3.55 -6.06 7.74
C TYR A 59 3.52 -4.55 7.53
N LEU A 60 2.64 -4.03 6.67
CA LEU A 60 2.48 -2.58 6.49
C LEU A 60 2.15 -1.88 7.81
N LEU A 61 1.27 -2.46 8.64
CA LEU A 61 0.97 -1.93 9.97
C LEU A 61 2.20 -1.94 10.89
N LEU A 62 2.95 -3.05 10.91
CA LEU A 62 4.17 -3.18 11.71
C LEU A 62 5.27 -2.18 11.30
N PHE A 63 5.34 -1.79 10.02
CA PHE A 63 6.25 -0.74 9.56
C PHE A 63 5.72 0.68 9.81
N THR A 64 4.40 0.86 9.74
CA THR A 64 3.76 2.18 9.91
C THR A 64 3.75 2.66 11.36
N ILE A 65 3.52 1.76 12.34
CA ILE A 65 3.46 2.15 13.75
C ILE A 65 4.78 2.77 14.25
N PRO A 66 5.96 2.14 14.04
CA PRO A 66 7.23 2.77 14.38
C PRO A 66 7.45 4.08 13.62
N GLY A 67 7.06 4.13 12.33
CA GLY A 67 7.12 5.36 11.54
C GLY A 67 6.36 6.50 12.19
N LEU A 68 5.11 6.26 12.62
CA LEU A 68 4.32 7.26 13.31
C LEU A 68 5.03 7.80 14.56
N ILE A 69 5.62 6.92 15.39
CA ILE A 69 6.34 7.33 16.59
C ILE A 69 7.60 8.14 16.21
N LEU A 70 8.35 7.68 15.21
CA LEU A 70 9.58 8.32 14.76
C LEU A 70 9.36 9.66 14.07
N SER A 71 8.17 9.93 13.53
CA SER A 71 7.80 11.24 12.96
C SER A 71 7.80 12.37 13.99
N PHE A 72 7.82 12.06 15.29
CA PHE A 72 7.94 13.05 16.36
C PHE A 72 9.40 13.35 16.75
N PHE A 73 10.39 12.59 16.24
CA PHE A 73 11.78 12.67 16.70
C PHE A 73 12.83 12.58 15.56
N PRO A 74 13.32 13.71 15.03
CA PRO A 74 12.81 15.07 15.20
C PRO A 74 11.41 15.19 14.60
N PHE A 75 10.64 16.14 15.11
CA PHE A 75 9.29 16.34 14.62
C PHE A 75 9.29 16.75 13.16
N SER A 76 8.51 16.06 12.33
CA SER A 76 8.30 16.44 10.95
C SER A 76 6.87 16.19 10.47
N TRP A 77 6.27 17.26 9.94
CA TRP A 77 4.91 17.25 9.40
C TRP A 77 4.75 16.30 8.22
N ILE A 78 5.77 16.19 7.36
CA ILE A 78 5.71 15.38 6.14
C ILE A 78 5.59 13.90 6.52
N GLU A 79 6.47 13.42 7.38
CA GLU A 79 6.54 12.06 7.90
C GLU A 79 5.31 11.71 8.74
N LEU A 80 4.79 12.66 9.51
CA LEU A 80 3.57 12.49 10.30
C LEU A 80 2.34 12.32 9.39
N ILE A 81 2.14 13.22 8.42
CA ILE A 81 1.04 13.16 7.45
C ILE A 81 1.14 11.86 6.64
N PHE A 82 2.33 11.50 6.19
CA PHE A 82 2.57 10.23 5.50
C PHE A 82 2.19 9.03 6.36
N SER A 83 2.62 8.99 7.62
CA SER A 83 2.32 7.88 8.53
C SER A 83 0.81 7.76 8.81
N ILE A 84 0.12 8.89 9.01
CA ILE A 84 -1.33 8.94 9.17
C ILE A 84 -2.03 8.46 7.89
N TRP A 85 -1.59 8.91 6.73
CA TRP A 85 -2.14 8.48 5.45
C TRP A 85 -1.98 6.98 5.23
N CYS A 86 -0.82 6.41 5.57
CA CYS A 86 -0.61 4.96 5.57
C CYS A 86 -1.59 4.23 6.50
N LEU A 87 -1.81 4.74 7.71
CA LEU A 87 -2.77 4.15 8.65
C LEU A 87 -4.21 4.19 8.11
N ILE A 88 -4.61 5.27 7.46
CA ILE A 88 -5.93 5.38 6.82
C ILE A 88 -6.07 4.31 5.74
N ILE A 89 -5.09 4.17 4.84
CA ILE A 89 -5.12 3.14 3.79
C ILE A 89 -5.16 1.74 4.40
N ILE A 90 -4.34 1.46 5.42
CA ILE A 90 -4.33 0.18 6.13
C ILE A 90 -5.69 -0.11 6.76
N PHE A 91 -6.29 0.88 7.41
CA PHE A 91 -7.61 0.74 8.01
C PHE A 91 -8.69 0.46 6.96
N THR A 92 -8.74 1.23 5.87
CA THR A 92 -9.71 1.04 4.79
C THR A 92 -9.58 -0.34 4.15
N VAL A 93 -8.35 -0.75 3.77
CA VAL A 93 -8.11 -2.07 3.19
C VAL A 93 -8.42 -3.18 4.20
N GLY A 94 -8.08 -2.98 5.47
CA GLY A 94 -8.41 -3.91 6.56
C GLY A 94 -9.90 -4.11 6.71
N GLN A 95 -10.70 -3.04 6.69
CA GLN A 95 -12.16 -3.10 6.71
C GLN A 95 -12.70 -3.89 5.52
N MET A 96 -12.14 -3.68 4.32
CA MET A 96 -12.52 -4.46 3.13
C MET A 96 -12.24 -5.96 3.29
N LEU A 97 -11.12 -6.34 3.91
CA LEU A 97 -10.80 -7.74 4.19
C LEU A 97 -11.70 -8.34 5.27
N VAL A 98 -12.07 -7.58 6.30
CA VAL A 98 -13.02 -8.02 7.34
C VAL A 98 -14.42 -8.23 6.74
N GLN A 99 -14.83 -7.34 5.85
CA GLN A 99 -16.11 -7.40 5.14
C GLN A 99 -16.00 -8.19 3.83
N TRP A 100 -15.19 -9.25 3.80
CA TRP A 100 -14.90 -10.00 2.58
C TRP A 100 -16.15 -10.46 1.83
N LYS A 101 -17.20 -10.89 2.53
CA LYS A 101 -18.49 -11.29 1.92
C LYS A 101 -19.14 -10.18 1.08
N VAL A 102 -18.99 -8.93 1.51
CA VAL A 102 -19.50 -7.76 0.78
C VAL A 102 -18.58 -7.44 -0.39
N VAL A 103 -17.27 -7.53 -0.18
CA VAL A 103 -16.28 -7.27 -1.23
C VAL A 103 -16.34 -8.33 -2.33
N SER A 104 -16.52 -9.61 -1.99
CA SER A 104 -16.63 -10.70 -2.96
C SER A 104 -17.88 -10.55 -3.83
N SER A 105 -19.03 -10.20 -3.24
CA SER A 105 -20.25 -9.94 -4.02
C SER A 105 -20.09 -8.74 -4.95
N GLN A 106 -19.40 -7.68 -4.51
CA GLN A 106 -19.07 -6.54 -5.37
C GLN A 106 -18.11 -6.92 -6.51
N ILE A 107 -17.10 -7.76 -6.25
CA ILE A 107 -16.17 -8.25 -7.28
C ILE A 107 -16.92 -9.03 -8.36
N LEU A 108 -17.85 -9.90 -7.96
CA LEU A 108 -18.68 -10.68 -8.88
C LEU A 108 -19.66 -9.78 -9.66
N ALA A 109 -20.25 -8.77 -9.00
CA ALA A 109 -21.20 -7.84 -9.61
C ALA A 109 -20.57 -6.88 -10.64
N VAL A 110 -19.28 -6.53 -10.48
CA VAL A 110 -18.57 -5.65 -11.43
C VAL A 110 -18.47 -6.24 -12.84
N GLY A 111 -18.60 -7.57 -12.98
CA GLY A 111 -18.62 -8.19 -14.29
C GLY A 111 -17.32 -7.95 -15.07
N GLY A 112 -17.42 -7.88 -16.40
CA GLY A 112 -16.26 -7.84 -17.31
C GLY A 112 -15.29 -6.68 -17.07
N GLU A 113 -15.69 -5.62 -16.36
CA GLU A 113 -14.94 -4.37 -16.17
C GLU A 113 -13.90 -4.42 -15.04
N LEU A 114 -13.80 -5.54 -14.31
CA LEU A 114 -12.89 -5.69 -13.16
C LEU A 114 -11.42 -5.44 -13.54
N HIS A 115 -11.01 -5.86 -14.74
CA HIS A 115 -9.64 -5.63 -15.24
C HIS A 115 -9.31 -4.13 -15.35
N LYS A 116 -10.26 -3.26 -15.74
CA LYS A 116 -10.03 -1.81 -15.82
C LYS A 116 -9.81 -1.21 -14.43
N LYS A 117 -10.58 -1.65 -13.43
CA LYS A 117 -10.39 -1.23 -12.03
C LYS A 117 -9.03 -1.68 -11.49
N ILE A 118 -8.58 -2.89 -11.83
CA ILE A 118 -7.25 -3.40 -11.44
C ILE A 118 -6.14 -2.59 -12.10
N ARG A 119 -6.27 -2.27 -13.39
CA ARG A 119 -5.30 -1.40 -14.08
C ARG A 119 -5.25 -0.01 -13.47
N PHE A 120 -6.40 0.57 -13.13
CA PHE A 120 -6.45 1.87 -12.45
C PHE A 120 -5.77 1.81 -11.08
N ALA A 121 -6.01 0.75 -10.30
CA ALA A 121 -5.29 0.52 -9.05
C ALA A 121 -3.77 0.40 -9.29
N GLY A 122 -3.33 -0.33 -10.32
CA GLY A 122 -1.92 -0.44 -10.68
C GLY A 122 -1.28 0.90 -11.05
N ILE A 123 -1.98 1.76 -11.81
CA ILE A 123 -1.53 3.12 -12.13
C ILE A 123 -1.40 3.95 -10.85
N ASN A 124 -2.38 3.91 -9.95
CA ASN A 124 -2.31 4.64 -8.68
C ASN A 124 -1.14 4.15 -7.82
N MET A 125 -0.86 2.84 -7.78
CA MET A 125 0.30 2.30 -7.07
C MET A 125 1.60 2.88 -7.63
N ILE A 126 1.76 2.92 -8.97
CA ILE A 126 2.95 3.54 -9.59
C ILE A 126 3.05 5.02 -9.21
N SER A 127 1.96 5.78 -9.35
CA SER A 127 1.94 7.21 -9.01
C SER A 127 2.34 7.47 -7.57
N ILE A 128 1.77 6.71 -6.62
CA ILE A 128 2.15 6.80 -5.21
C ILE A 128 3.62 6.42 -5.03
N GLY A 129 4.09 5.36 -5.67
CA GLY A 129 5.50 4.95 -5.59
C GLY A 129 6.48 6.03 -6.06
N VAL A 130 6.15 6.73 -7.14
CA VAL A 130 6.93 7.90 -7.62
C VAL A 130 6.95 9.02 -6.58
N VAL A 131 5.80 9.34 -5.96
CA VAL A 131 5.72 10.33 -4.88
C VAL A 131 6.60 9.92 -3.69
N LEU A 132 6.65 8.63 -3.34
CA LEU A 132 7.54 8.16 -2.26
C LEU A 132 9.01 8.36 -2.58
N PHE A 133 9.44 8.15 -3.82
CA PHE A 133 10.81 8.47 -4.23
C PHE A 133 11.09 9.97 -4.17
N MET A 134 10.12 10.83 -4.51
CA MET A 134 10.26 12.28 -4.34
C MET A 134 10.38 12.67 -2.87
N LEU A 135 9.56 12.09 -1.99
CA LEU A 135 9.66 12.31 -0.53
C LEU A 135 11.02 11.83 0.01
N CYS A 136 11.50 10.68 -0.45
CA CYS A 136 12.82 10.18 -0.11
C CYS A 136 13.94 11.14 -0.55
N TYR A 137 13.85 11.68 -1.77
CA TYR A 137 14.80 12.68 -2.26
C TYR A 137 14.81 13.93 -1.38
N ILE A 138 13.63 14.46 -1.06
CA ILE A 138 13.48 15.65 -0.19
C ILE A 138 14.06 15.37 1.21
N LEU A 139 13.79 14.21 1.79
CA LEU A 139 14.34 13.82 3.08
C LEU A 139 15.88 13.79 3.05
N ILE A 140 16.47 13.14 2.04
CA ILE A 140 17.92 13.05 1.89
C ILE A 140 18.54 14.44 1.64
N SER A 141 17.90 15.29 0.82
CA SER A 141 18.40 16.64 0.54
C SER A 141 18.38 17.55 1.76
N ASN A 142 17.38 17.39 2.64
CA ASN A 142 17.24 18.20 3.85
C ASN A 142 18.06 17.68 5.04
N THR A 143 18.56 16.44 4.95
CA THR A 143 19.38 15.83 6.01
C THR A 143 20.89 15.94 5.73
N ARG A 144 21.28 16.37 4.53
CA ARG A 144 22.66 16.73 4.17
C ARG A 144 22.96 18.17 4.56
#